data_AF-K9LC45-F1
#
_entry.id   AF-K9LC45-F1
#
_cell.length_a   1.000
_cell.length_b   1.000
_cell.length_c   1.000
_cell.angle_alpha   90.00
_cell.angle_beta   90.00
_cell.angle_gamma   90.00
#
_symmetry.space_group_name_H-M   'P 1'
#
loop_
_entity.id
_entity.type
_entity.pdbx_description
1 polymer ?
#
loop_
_entity_poly.entity_id
_entity_poly.type
_entity_poly.pdbx_seq_one_letter_code
_entity_poly.pdbx_strand_id
1 'polypeptide(L)'
;FTSCCPGWVDYMEKYFADMIPNFSTAKSPQQMMGAMIKSYWAEKAGVKADTIYSVSIMPCTAKKWETRRNDDMKSAGAGYDVDIVLTTRELSRMIKQAGIEILKLADEEADNPMGPYTGAGTIFGVTGGVMEAAVRSAYYLVTKKELSDVNLKDARGLEGVKEAEVDFGNGTKIRIAIAHQMGNIEAVLNKIREARDAGREVPYHFVEVMACPGC
;
A
#
# COMPACT_ATOMS: atom_id res chain seq x y z
N PHE A 1 -11.06 4.76 0.71
CA PHE A 1 -9.96 4.69 -0.29
C PHE A 1 -8.70 4.15 0.34
N THR A 2 -7.88 3.42 -0.41
CA THR A 2 -6.50 3.12 -0.02
C THR A 2 -5.65 4.40 0.03
N SER A 3 -4.62 4.40 0.88
CA SER A 3 -3.72 5.53 1.16
C SER A 3 -2.23 5.17 0.99
N CYS A 4 -1.93 3.95 0.51
CA CYS A 4 -0.56 3.44 0.44
C CYS A 4 0.27 3.96 -0.75
N CYS A 5 -0.40 4.44 -1.82
CA CYS A 5 0.23 5.02 -3.00
C CYS A 5 0.43 6.54 -2.80
N PRO A 6 1.66 7.04 -2.61
CA PRO A 6 1.88 8.46 -2.30
C PRO A 6 1.52 9.40 -3.46
N GLY A 7 1.64 8.95 -4.72
CA GLY A 7 1.20 9.75 -5.87
C GLY A 7 -0.31 9.97 -5.88
N TRP A 8 -1.08 8.97 -5.46
CA TRP A 8 -2.52 9.10 -5.28
C TRP A 8 -2.85 10.04 -4.12
N VAL A 9 -2.14 9.92 -3.00
CA VAL A 9 -2.38 10.79 -1.84
C VAL A 9 -2.12 12.26 -2.19
N ASP A 10 -0.97 12.57 -2.81
CA ASP A 10 -0.65 13.93 -3.27
C ASP A 10 -1.71 14.49 -4.24
N TYR A 11 -2.21 13.65 -5.15
CA TYR A 11 -3.27 14.04 -6.09
C TYR A 11 -4.59 14.34 -5.39
N MET A 12 -5.02 13.49 -4.45
CA MET A 12 -6.24 13.71 -3.69
C MET A 12 -6.16 15.00 -2.87
N GLU A 13 -5.03 15.23 -2.18
CA GLU A 13 -4.83 16.42 -1.35
C GLU A 13 -4.91 17.72 -2.16
N LYS A 14 -4.44 17.71 -3.41
CA LYS A 14 -4.43 18.89 -4.28
C LYS A 14 -5.74 19.15 -4.99
N TYR A 15 -6.42 18.10 -5.47
CA TYR A 15 -7.51 18.24 -6.43
C TYR A 15 -8.87 17.77 -5.90
N PHE A 16 -8.90 16.96 -4.84
CA PHE A 16 -10.11 16.28 -4.34
C PHE A 16 -10.17 16.31 -2.81
N ALA A 17 -9.96 17.50 -2.21
CA ALA A 17 -9.91 17.67 -0.77
C ALA A 17 -11.19 17.23 -0.03
N ASP A 18 -12.35 17.32 -0.69
CA ASP A 18 -13.63 16.83 -0.17
C ASP A 18 -13.68 15.32 0.07
N MET A 19 -12.76 14.56 -0.54
CA MET A 19 -12.70 13.10 -0.44
C MET A 19 -11.66 12.61 0.58
N ILE A 20 -10.82 13.50 1.14
CA ILE A 20 -9.80 13.17 2.15
C ILE A 20 -10.38 12.43 3.36
N PRO A 21 -11.57 12.76 3.91
CA PRO A 21 -12.14 12.03 5.04
C PRO A 21 -12.39 10.54 4.78
N ASN A 22 -12.42 10.12 3.51
CA ASN A 22 -12.61 8.74 3.10
C ASN A 22 -11.27 7.97 2.95
N PHE A 23 -10.14 8.59 3.26
CA PHE A 23 -8.87 7.87 3.28
C PHE A 23 -8.78 6.88 4.44
N SER A 24 -8.20 5.73 4.16
CA SER A 24 -7.70 4.88 5.22
C SER A 24 -6.66 5.66 6.03
N THR A 25 -6.84 5.69 7.35
CA THR A 25 -5.89 6.28 8.29
C THR A 25 -4.62 5.45 8.44
N ALA A 26 -4.61 4.24 7.88
CA ALA A 26 -3.42 3.41 7.81
C ALA A 26 -2.32 4.11 7.00
N LYS A 27 -1.11 4.12 7.55
CA LYS A 27 0.12 4.47 6.84
C LYS A 27 0.39 3.49 5.69
N SER A 28 1.24 3.88 4.74
CA SER A 28 1.73 2.92 3.75
C SER A 28 2.66 1.88 4.38
N PRO A 29 2.84 0.70 3.76
CA PRO A 29 3.75 -0.32 4.27
C PRO A 29 5.18 0.19 4.51
N GLN A 30 5.68 1.10 3.67
CA GLN A 30 6.99 1.74 3.86
C GLN A 30 7.06 2.46 5.22
N GLN A 31 6.06 3.28 5.52
CA GLN A 31 6.05 4.12 6.71
C GLN A 31 5.71 3.32 7.96
N MET A 32 4.83 2.33 7.85
CA MET A 32 4.59 1.36 8.92
C MET A 32 5.88 0.61 9.28
N MET A 33 6.60 0.10 8.28
CA MET A 33 7.84 -0.62 8.50
C MET A 33 8.91 0.26 9.14
N GLY A 34 9.11 1.48 8.63
CA GLY A 34 10.06 2.44 9.21
C GLY A 34 9.76 2.75 10.69
N ALA A 35 8.49 3.01 11.00
CA ALA A 35 8.05 3.25 12.36
C ALA A 35 8.30 2.03 13.27
N MET A 36 7.97 0.82 12.79
CA MET A 36 8.18 -0.43 13.54
C MET A 36 9.66 -0.76 13.75
N ILE A 37 10.52 -0.46 12.77
CA ILE A 37 11.97 -0.66 12.90
C ILE A 37 12.51 0.24 14.03
N LYS A 38 12.15 1.52 14.03
CA LYS A 38 12.67 2.50 15.01
C LYS A 38 11.98 2.45 16.38
N SER A 39 10.89 1.71 16.50
CA SER A 39 10.21 1.48 17.79
C SER A 39 10.40 0.04 18.25
N TYR A 40 9.53 -0.86 17.82
CA TYR A 40 9.48 -2.27 18.25
C TYR A 40 10.78 -3.03 18.01
N TRP A 41 11.39 -2.92 16.83
CA TRP A 41 12.64 -3.66 16.56
C TRP A 41 13.82 -3.08 17.34
N ALA A 42 13.95 -1.74 17.41
CA ALA A 42 14.99 -1.07 18.18
C ALA A 42 14.99 -1.52 19.65
N GLU A 43 13.80 -1.56 20.27
CA GLU A 43 13.61 -2.06 21.63
C GLU A 43 14.05 -3.52 21.76
N LYS A 44 13.58 -4.40 20.86
CA LYS A 44 13.93 -5.83 20.88
C LYS A 44 15.42 -6.10 20.66
N ALA A 45 16.07 -5.31 19.82
CA ALA A 45 17.50 -5.43 19.52
C ALA A 45 18.39 -4.76 20.57
N GLY A 46 17.83 -3.99 21.50
CA GLY A 46 18.61 -3.20 22.47
C GLY A 46 19.41 -2.08 21.82
N VAL A 47 18.97 -1.59 20.65
CA VAL A 47 19.65 -0.54 19.87
C VAL A 47 18.91 0.78 20.06
N LYS A 48 19.65 1.88 20.17
CA LYS A 48 19.04 3.21 20.25
C LYS A 48 18.39 3.58 18.91
N ALA A 49 17.12 3.91 18.93
CA ALA A 49 16.36 4.27 17.72
C ALA A 49 17.04 5.36 16.87
N ASP A 50 17.61 6.39 17.51
CA ASP A 50 18.31 7.50 16.84
C ASP A 50 19.59 7.09 16.11
N THR A 51 20.12 5.88 16.38
CA THR A 51 21.30 5.33 15.69
C THR A 51 20.93 4.50 14.47
N ILE A 52 19.64 4.21 14.28
CA ILE A 52 19.15 3.41 13.16
C ILE A 52 18.96 4.31 11.94
N TYR A 53 19.58 3.94 10.83
CA TYR A 53 19.37 4.55 9.53
C TYR A 53 18.53 3.63 8.63
N SER A 54 17.24 3.92 8.53
CA SER A 54 16.23 3.17 7.79
C SER A 54 16.27 3.51 6.30
N VAL A 55 16.82 2.60 5.50
CA VAL A 55 16.90 2.68 4.04
C VAL A 55 15.77 1.87 3.42
N SER A 56 14.89 2.51 2.66
CA SER A 56 13.82 1.82 1.96
C SER A 56 14.11 1.71 0.46
N ILE A 57 13.92 0.52 -0.11
CA ILE A 57 14.09 0.27 -1.55
C ILE A 57 12.71 0.18 -2.19
N MET A 58 12.44 1.05 -3.17
CA MET A 58 11.11 1.17 -3.76
C MET A 58 11.15 1.24 -5.29
N PRO A 59 10.15 0.70 -6.00
CA PRO A 59 10.02 0.88 -7.44
C PRO A 59 9.49 2.28 -7.83
N CYS A 60 9.23 3.16 -6.86
CA CYS A 60 8.52 4.42 -7.04
C CYS A 60 9.33 5.63 -6.57
N THR A 61 9.33 6.71 -7.34
CA THR A 61 9.95 7.99 -6.96
C THR A 61 9.12 8.79 -5.96
N ALA A 62 7.79 8.70 -6.02
CA ALA A 62 6.90 9.38 -5.07
C ALA A 62 7.07 8.87 -3.63
N LYS A 63 7.61 7.66 -3.44
CA LYS A 63 8.02 7.15 -2.14
C LYS A 63 9.14 7.97 -1.48
N LYS A 64 10.00 8.64 -2.28
CA LYS A 64 10.98 9.60 -1.77
C LYS A 64 10.32 10.85 -1.18
N TRP A 65 9.24 11.33 -1.80
CA TRP A 65 8.46 12.44 -1.27
C TRP A 65 7.71 12.04 0.00
N GLU A 66 7.16 10.83 0.04
CA GLU A 66 6.40 10.33 1.20
C GLU A 66 7.18 10.42 2.51
N THR A 67 8.50 10.15 2.50
CA THR A 67 9.32 10.18 3.73
C THR A 67 9.38 11.54 4.42
N ARG A 68 9.00 12.62 3.72
CA ARG A 68 9.03 13.99 4.22
C ARG A 68 7.68 14.70 4.06
N ARG A 69 6.60 13.96 3.79
CA ARG A 69 5.28 14.53 3.49
C ARG A 69 4.74 15.42 4.62
N ASN A 70 4.74 14.92 5.85
CA ASN A 70 4.23 15.62 7.03
C ASN A 70 4.84 15.04 8.33
N ASP A 71 4.40 15.55 9.48
CA ASP A 71 4.89 15.11 10.79
C ASP A 71 4.43 13.70 11.18
N ASP A 72 3.40 13.15 10.54
CA ASP A 72 3.03 11.74 10.75
C ASP A 72 4.18 10.82 10.36
N MET A 73 5.09 11.24 9.48
CA MET A 73 6.27 10.47 9.05
C MET A 73 7.39 10.46 10.11
N LYS A 74 7.13 10.96 11.32
CA LYS A 74 8.04 10.98 12.48
C LYS A 74 7.42 10.26 13.70
N SER A 75 6.60 9.25 13.45
CA SER A 75 5.82 8.61 14.51
C SER A 75 6.63 7.82 15.52
N ALA A 76 7.82 7.35 15.16
CA ALA A 76 8.69 6.59 16.06
C ALA A 76 9.37 7.45 17.14
N GLY A 77 9.28 8.78 17.05
CA GLY A 77 9.92 9.69 18.01
C GLY A 77 11.45 9.82 17.86
N ALA A 78 12.03 9.20 16.83
CA ALA A 78 13.46 9.12 16.56
C ALA A 78 13.81 9.67 15.16
N GLY A 79 13.43 10.93 14.91
CA GLY A 79 13.49 11.54 13.58
C GLY A 79 12.40 11.00 12.63
N TYR A 80 12.70 10.96 11.34
CA TYR A 80 11.78 10.40 10.35
C TYR A 80 11.76 8.86 10.41
N ASP A 81 10.58 8.26 10.25
CA ASP A 81 10.37 6.81 10.26
C ASP A 81 11.23 6.09 9.19
N VAL A 82 11.38 6.73 8.02
CA VAL A 82 12.29 6.30 6.94
C VAL A 82 13.25 7.43 6.61
N ASP A 83 14.55 7.13 6.70
CA ASP A 83 15.60 8.14 6.54
C ASP A 83 15.84 8.45 5.06
N ILE A 84 15.89 7.42 4.21
CA ILE A 84 16.08 7.58 2.77
C ILE A 84 15.34 6.51 1.98
N VAL A 85 14.95 6.86 0.75
CA VAL A 85 14.41 5.92 -0.22
C VAL A 85 15.33 5.88 -1.44
N LEU A 86 15.73 4.67 -1.83
CA LEU A 86 16.41 4.39 -3.08
C LEU A 86 15.44 3.72 -4.05
N THR A 87 15.50 4.11 -5.32
CA THR A 87 14.78 3.38 -6.36
C THR A 87 15.46 2.05 -6.66
N THR A 88 14.72 1.09 -7.22
CA THR A 88 15.29 -0.15 -7.76
C THR A 88 16.46 0.10 -8.72
N ARG A 89 16.39 1.18 -9.52
CA ARG A 89 17.47 1.58 -10.44
C ARG A 89 18.72 2.07 -9.71
N GLU A 90 18.57 2.79 -8.60
CA GLU A 90 19.69 3.26 -7.78
C GLU A 90 20.37 2.08 -7.09
N LEU A 91 19.60 1.17 -6.48
CA LEU A 91 20.15 -0.05 -5.89
C LEU A 91 20.87 -0.91 -6.94
N SER A 92 20.29 -1.10 -8.12
CA SER A 92 20.92 -1.86 -9.21
C SER A 92 22.28 -1.27 -9.63
N ARG A 93 22.43 0.06 -9.63
CA ARG A 93 23.71 0.71 -9.91
C ARG A 93 24.73 0.48 -8.80
N MET A 94 24.32 0.56 -7.53
CA MET A 94 25.20 0.30 -6.38
C MET A 94 25.73 -1.14 -6.38
N ILE A 95 24.86 -2.13 -6.64
CA ILE A 95 25.24 -3.54 -6.75
C ILE A 95 26.30 -3.73 -7.86
N LYS A 96 26.07 -3.14 -9.03
CA LYS A 96 27.02 -3.21 -10.16
C LYS A 96 28.35 -2.51 -9.85
N GLN A 97 28.31 -1.36 -9.19
CA GLN A 97 29.52 -0.62 -8.79
C GLN A 97 30.35 -1.36 -7.74
N ALA A 98 29.70 -2.12 -6.87
CA ALA A 98 30.36 -2.98 -5.89
C ALA A 98 30.96 -4.27 -6.52
N GLY A 99 30.74 -4.52 -7.82
CA GLY A 99 31.21 -5.73 -8.49
C GLY A 99 30.44 -7.00 -8.09
N ILE A 100 29.22 -6.86 -7.56
CA ILE A 100 28.42 -7.99 -7.08
C ILE A 100 27.64 -8.60 -8.25
N GLU A 101 27.84 -9.90 -8.48
CA GLU A 101 27.09 -10.68 -9.45
C GLU A 101 25.87 -11.36 -8.80
N ILE A 102 24.76 -10.62 -8.69
CA ILE A 102 23.58 -11.06 -7.93
C ILE A 102 23.03 -12.43 -8.36
N LEU A 103 23.12 -12.77 -9.65
CA LEU A 103 22.64 -14.04 -10.20
C LEU A 103 23.51 -15.26 -9.82
N LYS A 104 24.69 -15.02 -9.23
CA LYS A 104 25.61 -16.06 -8.77
C LYS A 104 25.58 -16.24 -7.24
N LEU A 105 24.84 -15.41 -6.53
CA LEU A 105 24.72 -15.51 -5.08
C LEU A 105 23.82 -16.69 -4.71
N ALA A 106 24.07 -17.29 -3.55
CA ALA A 106 23.13 -18.22 -2.94
C ALA A 106 21.92 -17.45 -2.41
N ASP A 107 20.76 -18.11 -2.39
CA ASP A 107 19.57 -17.55 -1.78
C ASP A 107 19.76 -17.45 -0.26
N GLU A 108 19.33 -16.34 0.33
CA GLU A 108 19.34 -16.09 1.77
C GLU A 108 17.96 -15.61 2.22
N GLU A 109 17.58 -15.96 3.45
CA GLU A 109 16.33 -15.50 4.05
C GLU A 109 16.48 -14.07 4.61
N ALA A 110 15.38 -13.34 4.63
CA ALA A 110 15.34 -12.03 5.28
C ALA A 110 15.39 -12.18 6.81
N ASP A 111 15.95 -11.16 7.48
CA ASP A 111 16.13 -11.16 8.93
C ASP A 111 14.81 -11.19 9.72
N ASN A 112 14.80 -11.94 10.81
CA ASN A 112 13.71 -11.95 11.78
C ASN A 112 13.89 -10.85 12.85
N PRO A 113 12.80 -10.28 13.40
CA PRO A 113 11.39 -10.65 13.22
C PRO A 113 10.65 -9.88 12.11
N MET A 114 11.31 -8.96 11.39
CA MET A 114 10.61 -8.03 10.49
C MET A 114 10.60 -8.49 9.01
N GLY A 115 11.32 -9.56 8.68
CA GLY A 115 11.43 -10.14 7.34
C GLY A 115 10.27 -11.02 6.88
N PRO A 116 9.60 -11.84 7.73
CA PRO A 116 8.51 -12.69 7.28
C PRO A 116 7.34 -11.91 6.68
N TYR A 117 6.81 -12.39 5.54
CA TYR A 117 5.65 -11.84 4.87
C TYR A 117 4.71 -12.95 4.39
N THR A 118 3.46 -12.61 4.11
CA THR A 118 2.46 -13.55 3.57
C THR A 118 2.25 -13.32 2.07
N GLY A 119 1.64 -14.28 1.38
CA GLY A 119 1.28 -14.12 -0.02
C GLY A 119 0.31 -12.95 -0.29
N ALA A 120 -0.44 -12.50 0.73
CA ALA A 120 -1.24 -11.28 0.63
C ALA A 120 -0.35 -10.02 0.59
N GLY A 121 0.76 -9.99 1.33
CA GLY A 121 1.73 -8.89 1.27
C GLY A 121 2.47 -8.84 -0.07
N THR A 122 2.83 -9.99 -0.63
CA THR A 122 3.54 -10.09 -1.92
C THR A 122 2.79 -9.45 -3.09
N ILE A 123 1.47 -9.57 -3.12
CA ILE A 123 0.66 -9.05 -4.23
C ILE A 123 0.43 -7.54 -4.18
N PHE A 124 0.86 -6.81 -3.14
CA PHE A 124 0.72 -5.34 -3.06
C PHE A 124 1.37 -4.61 -4.25
N GLY A 125 2.35 -5.23 -4.92
CA GLY A 125 3.06 -4.66 -6.06
C GLY A 125 2.23 -4.54 -7.34
N VAL A 126 1.06 -5.18 -7.44
CA VAL A 126 0.23 -5.17 -8.65
C VAL A 126 -1.12 -4.49 -8.41
N THR A 127 -1.70 -3.90 -9.47
CA THR A 127 -3.06 -3.33 -9.40
C THR A 127 -4.08 -4.38 -8.95
N GLY A 128 -4.87 -4.05 -7.94
CA GLY A 128 -5.86 -4.93 -7.33
C GLY A 128 -5.29 -5.85 -6.25
N GLY A 129 -3.98 -5.88 -6.07
CA GLY A 129 -3.36 -6.73 -5.06
C GLY A 129 -3.59 -6.24 -3.63
N VAL A 130 -3.67 -4.92 -3.41
CA VAL A 130 -4.01 -4.36 -2.09
C VAL A 130 -5.48 -4.66 -1.76
N MET A 131 -6.37 -4.52 -2.74
CA MET A 131 -7.78 -4.87 -2.64
C MET A 131 -7.95 -6.35 -2.32
N GLU A 132 -7.33 -7.23 -3.10
CA GLU A 132 -7.39 -8.68 -2.89
C GLU A 132 -6.85 -9.06 -1.50
N ALA A 133 -5.72 -8.49 -1.07
CA ALA A 133 -5.19 -8.72 0.27
C ALA A 133 -6.13 -8.24 1.39
N ALA A 134 -6.72 -7.05 1.24
CA ALA A 134 -7.66 -6.50 2.21
C ALA A 134 -8.94 -7.34 2.29
N VAL A 135 -9.48 -7.79 1.16
CA VAL A 135 -10.67 -8.65 1.10
C VAL A 135 -10.42 -10.00 1.78
N ARG A 136 -9.25 -10.62 1.56
CA ARG A 136 -8.88 -11.88 2.24
C ARG A 136 -8.94 -11.74 3.75
N SER A 137 -8.33 -10.68 4.31
CA SER A 137 -8.35 -10.44 5.75
C SER A 137 -9.74 -10.01 6.25
N ALA A 138 -10.44 -9.14 5.53
CA ALA A 138 -11.77 -8.67 5.90
C ALA A 138 -12.78 -9.82 5.98
N TYR A 139 -12.72 -10.77 5.04
CA TYR A 139 -13.58 -11.95 5.04
C TYR A 139 -13.42 -12.75 6.33
N TYR A 140 -12.18 -13.08 6.73
CA TYR A 140 -11.93 -13.80 7.98
C TYR A 140 -12.37 -12.99 9.20
N LEU A 141 -12.06 -11.69 9.23
CA LEU A 141 -12.41 -10.84 10.37
C LEU A 141 -13.92 -10.73 10.61
N VAL A 142 -14.71 -10.70 9.53
CA VAL A 142 -16.19 -10.61 9.57
C VAL A 142 -16.85 -11.96 9.79
N THR A 143 -16.41 -12.99 9.07
CA THR A 143 -17.10 -14.30 9.06
C THR A 143 -16.54 -15.29 10.09
N LYS A 144 -15.32 -15.04 10.59
CA LYS A 144 -14.51 -15.99 11.39
C LYS A 144 -14.24 -17.31 10.68
N LYS A 145 -14.32 -17.33 9.35
CA LYS A 145 -14.07 -18.50 8.49
C LYS A 145 -12.94 -18.19 7.52
N GLU A 146 -12.17 -19.23 7.20
CA GLU A 146 -11.18 -19.16 6.13
C GLU A 146 -11.87 -19.10 4.76
N LEU A 147 -11.31 -18.31 3.87
CA LEU A 147 -11.78 -18.21 2.49
C LEU A 147 -11.29 -19.46 1.72
N SER A 148 -12.22 -20.20 1.10
CA SER A 148 -11.88 -21.44 0.39
C SER A 148 -11.03 -21.20 -0.87
N ASP A 149 -11.29 -20.11 -1.58
CA ASP A 149 -10.45 -19.62 -2.67
C ASP A 149 -10.00 -18.20 -2.37
N VAL A 150 -8.70 -18.03 -2.13
CA VAL A 150 -8.09 -16.73 -1.84
C VAL A 150 -7.95 -15.85 -3.08
N ASN A 151 -8.20 -16.37 -4.27
CA ASN A 151 -8.00 -15.66 -5.53
C ASN A 151 -9.21 -14.80 -5.89
N LEU A 152 -9.10 -13.48 -5.69
CA LEU A 152 -10.09 -12.52 -6.16
C LEU A 152 -9.79 -12.13 -7.61
N LYS A 153 -10.16 -12.98 -8.56
CA LYS A 153 -9.82 -12.80 -9.99
C LYS A 153 -10.37 -11.49 -10.57
N ASP A 154 -11.52 -11.03 -10.11
CA ASP A 154 -12.15 -9.78 -10.58
C ASP A 154 -11.35 -8.52 -10.21
N ALA A 155 -10.45 -8.60 -9.22
CA ALA A 155 -9.53 -7.51 -8.90
C ALA A 155 -8.29 -7.47 -9.81
N ARG A 156 -8.01 -8.55 -10.55
CA ARG A 156 -6.79 -8.71 -11.37
C ARG A 156 -7.01 -8.20 -12.79
N GLY A 157 -5.91 -8.04 -13.53
CA GLY A 157 -5.93 -7.52 -14.90
C GLY A 157 -5.58 -6.04 -15.00
N LEU A 158 -5.52 -5.54 -16.24
CA LEU A 158 -4.99 -4.22 -16.60
C LEU A 158 -6.07 -3.27 -17.17
N GLU A 159 -7.34 -3.57 -16.94
CA GLU A 159 -8.42 -2.63 -17.23
C GLU A 159 -8.33 -1.42 -16.31
N GLY A 160 -8.48 -0.22 -16.88
CA GLY A 160 -8.23 1.06 -16.22
C GLY A 160 -9.04 1.28 -14.93
N VAL A 161 -10.27 0.79 -14.92
CA VAL A 161 -11.11 0.69 -13.73
C VAL A 161 -11.74 -0.70 -13.72
N LYS A 162 -11.57 -1.43 -12.62
CA LYS A 162 -12.22 -2.71 -12.36
C LYS A 162 -13.22 -2.54 -11.24
N GLU A 163 -14.40 -3.13 -11.40
CA GLU A 163 -15.49 -3.06 -10.42
C GLU A 163 -15.98 -4.47 -10.12
N ALA A 164 -16.23 -4.78 -8.86
CA ALA A 164 -16.73 -6.10 -8.46
C ALA A 164 -17.59 -6.01 -7.20
N GLU A 165 -18.43 -7.02 -7.00
CA GLU A 165 -19.15 -7.26 -5.75
C GLU A 165 -18.62 -8.56 -5.13
N VAL A 166 -18.16 -8.50 -3.89
CA VAL A 166 -17.68 -9.68 -3.16
C VAL A 166 -18.71 -10.06 -2.10
N ASP A 167 -19.23 -11.27 -2.18
CA ASP A 167 -20.17 -11.83 -1.20
C ASP A 167 -19.40 -12.56 -0.10
N PHE A 168 -19.68 -12.21 1.16
CA PHE A 168 -19.05 -12.85 2.32
C PHE A 168 -19.81 -14.11 2.78
N GLY A 169 -20.87 -14.52 2.08
CA GLY A 169 -21.63 -15.74 2.33
C GLY A 169 -22.51 -15.68 3.58
N ASN A 170 -22.58 -14.53 4.25
CA ASN A 170 -23.40 -14.26 5.44
C ASN A 170 -24.45 -13.16 5.18
N GLY A 171 -24.73 -12.85 3.92
CA GLY A 171 -25.60 -11.75 3.51
C GLY A 171 -24.92 -10.39 3.43
N THR A 172 -23.64 -10.28 3.83
CA THR A 172 -22.84 -9.07 3.63
C THR A 172 -22.20 -9.09 2.24
N LYS A 173 -22.48 -8.07 1.44
CA LYS A 173 -21.89 -7.87 0.12
C LYS A 173 -21.09 -6.57 0.11
N ILE A 174 -19.86 -6.64 -0.37
CA ILE A 174 -19.01 -5.45 -0.50
C ILE A 174 -18.80 -5.11 -1.97
N ARG A 175 -19.16 -3.88 -2.34
CA ARG A 175 -18.89 -3.32 -3.67
C ARG A 175 -17.52 -2.66 -3.67
N ILE A 176 -16.64 -3.09 -4.56
CA ILE A 176 -15.26 -2.65 -4.64
C ILE A 176 -14.95 -2.03 -6.00
N ALA A 177 -14.02 -1.07 -6.02
CA ALA A 177 -13.43 -0.55 -7.24
C ALA A 177 -11.91 -0.53 -7.15
N ILE A 178 -11.24 -0.81 -8.26
CA ILE A 178 -9.80 -0.74 -8.41
C ILE A 178 -9.52 0.16 -9.59
N ALA A 179 -8.95 1.33 -9.34
CA ALA A 179 -8.50 2.25 -10.36
C ALA A 179 -6.97 2.28 -10.38
N HIS A 180 -6.39 2.12 -11.56
CA HIS A 180 -4.96 2.28 -11.75
C HIS A 180 -4.70 3.25 -12.90
N GLN A 181 -3.54 3.91 -12.88
CA GLN A 181 -3.28 5.12 -13.67
C GLN A 181 -4.17 6.30 -13.26
N MET A 182 -3.53 7.43 -12.91
CA MET A 182 -4.24 8.60 -12.40
C MET A 182 -5.32 9.16 -13.34
N GLY A 183 -5.23 8.94 -14.65
CA GLY A 183 -6.28 9.37 -15.59
C GLY A 183 -7.64 8.68 -15.38
N ASN A 184 -7.66 7.49 -14.75
CA ASN A 184 -8.87 6.70 -14.60
C ASN A 184 -9.64 7.02 -13.30
N ILE A 185 -9.00 7.61 -12.29
CA ILE A 185 -9.62 7.80 -10.97
C ILE A 185 -10.73 8.86 -10.99
N GLU A 186 -10.64 9.85 -11.86
CA GLU A 186 -11.61 10.94 -11.93
C GLU A 186 -13.03 10.43 -12.24
N ALA A 187 -13.15 9.44 -13.14
CA ALA A 187 -14.43 8.81 -13.44
C ALA A 187 -15.05 8.13 -12.20
N VAL A 188 -14.23 7.46 -11.38
CA VAL A 188 -14.70 6.81 -10.14
C VAL A 188 -15.11 7.85 -9.10
N LEU A 189 -14.33 8.92 -8.95
CA LEU A 189 -14.63 10.00 -8.01
C LEU A 189 -15.91 10.75 -8.40
N ASN A 190 -16.12 11.01 -9.69
CA ASN A 190 -17.34 11.66 -10.18
C ASN A 190 -18.57 10.78 -9.95
N LYS A 191 -18.51 9.47 -10.20
CA LYS A 191 -19.60 8.53 -9.84
C LYS A 191 -19.94 8.61 -8.34
N ILE A 192 -18.93 8.70 -7.47
CA ILE A 192 -19.13 8.83 -6.02
C ILE A 192 -19.76 10.17 -5.65
N ARG A 193 -19.26 11.28 -6.21
CA ARG A 193 -19.81 12.63 -5.98
C ARG A 193 -21.26 12.73 -6.44
N GLU A 194 -21.56 12.27 -7.65
CA GLU A 194 -22.91 12.27 -8.20
C GLU A 194 -23.89 11.44 -7.38
N ALA A 195 -23.45 10.32 -6.78
CA ALA A 195 -24.27 9.54 -5.88
C ALA A 195 -24.52 10.30 -4.56
N ARG A 196 -23.46 10.85 -3.96
CA ARG A 196 -23.52 11.63 -2.72
C ARG A 196 -24.43 12.86 -2.86
N ASP A 197 -24.20 13.66 -3.89
CA ASP A 197 -24.88 14.94 -4.10
C ASP A 197 -26.36 14.73 -4.46
N ALA A 198 -26.71 13.59 -5.07
CA ALA A 198 -28.08 13.18 -5.33
C ALA A 198 -28.75 12.45 -4.14
N GLY A 199 -28.06 12.26 -3.01
CA GLY A 199 -28.58 11.51 -1.86
C GLY A 199 -28.81 10.01 -2.12
N ARG A 200 -28.13 9.44 -3.12
CA ARG A 200 -28.20 8.02 -3.47
C ARG A 200 -27.16 7.22 -2.70
N GLU A 201 -27.36 5.91 -2.66
CA GLU A 201 -26.37 4.99 -2.12
C GLU A 201 -25.04 5.10 -2.88
N VAL A 202 -23.93 5.22 -2.14
CA VAL A 202 -22.59 5.32 -2.73
C VAL A 202 -22.24 4.00 -3.44
N PRO A 203 -21.72 4.04 -4.68
CA PRO A 203 -21.52 2.84 -5.49
C PRO A 203 -20.50 1.86 -4.90
N TYR A 204 -19.51 2.35 -4.14
CA TYR A 204 -18.41 1.52 -3.63
C TYR A 204 -18.24 1.69 -2.12
N HIS A 205 -17.97 0.57 -1.46
CA HIS A 205 -17.60 0.52 -0.05
C HIS A 205 -16.09 0.68 0.13
N PHE A 206 -15.30 0.16 -0.82
CA PHE A 206 -13.85 0.24 -0.77
C PHE A 206 -13.26 0.44 -2.16
N VAL A 207 -12.31 1.37 -2.26
CA VAL A 207 -11.68 1.74 -3.53
C VAL A 207 -10.17 1.70 -3.37
N GLU A 208 -9.51 0.86 -4.18
CA GLU A 208 -8.06 0.88 -4.36
C GLU A 208 -7.69 1.85 -5.48
N VAL A 209 -6.69 2.69 -5.23
CA VAL A 209 -6.13 3.58 -6.25
C VAL A 209 -4.62 3.43 -6.33
N MET A 210 -4.13 3.22 -7.54
CA MET A 210 -2.72 3.20 -7.88
C MET A 210 -2.40 4.24 -8.95
N ALA A 211 -1.42 5.10 -8.70
CA ALA A 211 -1.06 6.14 -9.66
C ALA A 211 -0.48 5.60 -10.98
N CYS A 212 0.16 4.42 -10.91
CA CYS A 212 0.78 3.71 -12.02
C CYS A 212 -0.01 2.41 -12.30
N PRO A 213 0.26 1.69 -13.41
CA PRO A 213 -0.39 0.41 -13.69
C PRO A 213 -0.13 -0.70 -12.65
N GLY A 214 0.86 -0.51 -11.80
CA GLY A 214 1.31 -1.30 -10.65
C GLY A 214 2.39 -0.49 -9.90
N CYS A 215 2.99 -1.03 -8.85
CA CYS A 215 4.08 -0.38 -8.12
C CYS A 215 5.36 -0.23 -8.96
#